data_AF-A0A530BGH6-F1
#
_entry.id   AF-A0A530BGH6-F1
#
_cell.length_a   1.000
_cell.length_b   1.000
_cell.length_c   1.000
_cell.angle_alpha   90.00
_cell.angle_beta   90.00
_cell.angle_gamma   90.00
#
_symmetry.space_group_name_H-M   'P 1'
#
loop_
_entity.id
_entity.type
_entity.pdbx_description
1 polymer ?
#
loop_
_entity_poly.entity_id
_entity_poly.type
_entity_poly.pdbx_seq_one_letter_code
_entity_poly.pdbx_strand_id
1 'polypeptide(L)' 'RDPSRNRRANGAKNSLHMYCAAADIQLPGVSKWELASYVRSMPGRGGVGTYCHTESIHVDVGPERDWNWRCRRRGGGGDG' A
#
# COMPACT_ATOMS: atom_id res chain seq x y z
N ARG A 1 -12.67 1.29 -6.75
CA ARG A 1 -13.08 2.31 -5.74
C ARG A 1 -13.68 3.50 -6.48
N ASP A 2 -14.80 4.06 -6.02
CA ASP A 2 -15.25 5.36 -6.53
C ASP A 2 -14.42 6.52 -5.91
N PRO A 3 -14.48 7.75 -6.47
CA PRO A 3 -13.71 8.88 -5.97
C PRO A 3 -13.96 9.24 -4.50
N SER A 4 -15.19 9.09 -4.01
CA SER A 4 -15.54 9.41 -2.62
C SER A 4 -14.91 8.40 -1.66
N ARG A 5 -15.03 7.11 -1.96
CA ARG A 5 -14.35 6.05 -1.18
C ARG A 5 -12.83 6.19 -1.22
N ASN A 6 -12.24 6.53 -2.35
CA ASN A 6 -10.80 6.75 -2.45
C ASN A 6 -10.33 7.91 -1.57
N ARG A 7 -11.05 9.04 -1.57
CA ARG A 7 -10.75 10.19 -0.72
C ARG A 7 -10.86 9.86 0.77
N ARG A 8 -11.90 9.12 1.18
CA ARG A 8 -12.07 8.67 2.58
C ARG A 8 -10.93 7.78 3.07
N ALA A 9 -10.32 7.01 2.17
CA ALA A 9 -9.15 6.18 2.45
C ALA A 9 -7.81 6.95 2.37
N ASN A 10 -7.85 8.28 2.21
CA ASN A 10 -6.66 9.11 1.94
C ASN A 10 -5.85 8.63 0.72
N GLY A 11 -6.53 8.05 -0.27
CA GLY A 11 -5.91 7.55 -1.48
C GLY A 11 -5.39 8.67 -2.38
N ALA A 12 -4.35 8.37 -3.17
CA ALA A 12 -3.84 9.29 -4.17
C ALA A 12 -4.93 9.67 -5.20
N LYS A 13 -4.81 10.88 -5.78
CA LYS A 13 -5.80 11.40 -6.76
C LYS A 13 -6.03 10.43 -7.95
N ASN A 14 -4.95 9.83 -8.45
CA ASN A 14 -4.97 8.84 -9.54
C ASN A 14 -4.68 7.42 -9.02
N SER A 15 -5.34 7.03 -7.92
CA SER A 15 -5.16 5.71 -7.32
C SER A 15 -5.60 4.59 -8.28
N LEU A 16 -4.76 3.56 -8.46
CA LEU A 16 -5.08 2.41 -9.31
C LEU A 16 -6.25 1.56 -8.81
N HIS A 17 -6.58 1.66 -7.52
CA HIS A 17 -7.81 1.09 -6.96
C HIS A 17 -9.07 1.68 -7.62
N MET A 18 -9.01 2.88 -8.19
CA MET A 18 -10.14 3.50 -8.88
C MET A 18 -10.38 2.92 -10.27
N TYR A 19 -9.38 2.28 -10.87
CA TYR A 19 -9.42 1.71 -12.22
C TYR A 19 -9.49 0.18 -12.22
N CYS A 20 -9.82 -0.44 -11.06
CA CYS A 20 -9.79 -1.90 -10.88
C CYS A 20 -8.42 -2.54 -11.20
N ALA A 21 -7.35 -1.75 -11.09
CA ALA A 21 -5.99 -2.15 -11.45
C ALA A 21 -5.08 -2.34 -10.21
N ALA A 22 -5.67 -2.37 -9.01
CA ALA A 22 -4.97 -2.60 -7.75
C ALA A 22 -5.83 -3.38 -6.76
N ALA A 23 -5.18 -4.08 -5.84
CA ALA A 23 -5.79 -4.78 -4.73
C ALA A 23 -4.98 -4.57 -3.45
N ASP A 24 -5.67 -4.54 -2.31
CA ASP A 24 -5.03 -4.64 -0.99
C ASP A 24 -5.26 -6.08 -0.48
N ILE A 25 -4.18 -6.82 -0.20
CA ILE A 25 -4.23 -8.26 0.11
C ILE A 25 -3.73 -8.50 1.53
N GLN A 26 -4.48 -9.29 2.30
CA GLN A 26 -4.06 -9.83 3.59
C GLN A 26 -4.24 -11.35 3.56
N LEU A 27 -3.23 -12.08 4.04
CA LEU A 27 -3.23 -13.54 4.07
C LEU A 27 -3.07 -14.02 5.52
N PRO A 28 -4.10 -14.66 6.12
CA PRO A 28 -4.01 -15.18 7.49
C PRO A 28 -2.83 -16.14 7.65
N GLY A 29 -2.05 -15.96 8.73
CA GLY A 29 -0.88 -16.79 9.01
C GLY A 29 0.39 -16.42 8.23
N VAL A 30 0.34 -15.43 7.33
CA VAL A 30 1.50 -14.91 6.60
C VAL A 30 1.66 -13.42 6.90
N SER A 31 2.85 -13.00 7.32
CA SER A 31 3.09 -11.58 7.60
C SER A 31 3.06 -10.76 6.31
N LYS A 32 2.68 -9.47 6.42
CA LYS A 32 2.74 -8.56 5.27
C LYS A 32 4.13 -8.46 4.64
N TRP A 33 5.19 -8.67 5.42
CA TRP A 33 6.57 -8.60 4.96
C TRP A 33 6.94 -9.80 4.09
N GLU A 34 6.53 -11.00 4.50
CA GLU A 34 6.69 -12.22 3.70
C GLU A 34 5.89 -12.12 2.41
N LEU A 35 4.62 -11.72 2.50
CA LEU A 35 3.75 -11.59 1.33
C LEU A 35 4.28 -10.52 0.35
N ALA A 36 4.71 -9.34 0.85
CA ALA A 36 5.30 -8.32 -0.02
C ALA A 36 6.61 -8.79 -0.66
N SER A 37 7.45 -9.52 0.08
CA SER A 37 8.71 -10.05 -0.46
C SER A 37 8.46 -11.08 -1.56
N TYR A 38 7.46 -11.94 -1.39
CA TYR A 38 7.02 -12.86 -2.44
C TYR A 38 6.48 -12.12 -3.67
N VAL A 39 5.63 -11.12 -3.51
CA VAL A 39 5.10 -10.37 -4.67
C VAL A 39 6.21 -9.61 -5.39
N ARG A 40 7.18 -9.05 -4.67
CA ARG A 40 8.33 -8.34 -5.25
C ARG A 40 9.21 -9.23 -6.11
N SER A 41 9.27 -10.54 -5.86
CA SER A 41 10.06 -11.47 -6.66
C SER A 41 9.35 -11.93 -7.94
N MET A 42 8.06 -11.66 -8.09
CA MET A 42 7.31 -12.04 -9.29
C MET A 42 7.72 -11.18 -10.49
N PRO A 43 8.02 -11.78 -11.65
CA PRO A 43 8.35 -11.03 -12.86
C PRO A 43 7.14 -10.22 -13.35
N GLY A 44 7.37 -8.99 -13.81
CA GLY A 44 6.34 -8.14 -14.40
C GLY A 44 5.26 -7.66 -13.41
N ARG A 45 5.52 -7.75 -12.10
CA ARG A 45 4.66 -7.15 -11.07
C ARG A 45 4.59 -5.64 -11.25
N GLY A 46 3.48 -4.99 -10.87
CA GLY A 46 3.40 -3.51 -10.85
C GLY A 46 3.87 -2.93 -9.51
N GLY A 47 3.15 -1.95 -8.96
CA GLY A 47 3.48 -1.35 -7.67
C GLY A 47 3.26 -2.31 -6.50
N VAL A 48 4.19 -2.34 -5.54
CA VAL A 48 4.06 -3.08 -4.27
C VAL A 48 4.27 -2.12 -3.10
N GLY A 49 3.30 -2.09 -2.18
CA GLY A 49 3.31 -1.18 -1.03
C GLY A 49 3.05 -1.89 0.28
N THR A 50 3.71 -1.47 1.36
CA THR A 50 3.35 -1.88 2.73
C THR A 50 2.89 -0.68 3.56
N TYR A 51 2.04 -0.95 4.55
CA TYR A 51 1.46 0.07 5.43
C TYR A 51 1.77 -0.25 6.90
N CYS A 52 2.08 0.78 7.69
CA CYS A 52 2.35 0.61 9.11
C CYS A 52 1.15 -0.01 9.87
N HIS A 53 -0.05 0.52 9.65
CA HIS A 53 -1.21 0.27 10.52
C HIS A 53 -2.09 -0.92 10.08
N THR A 54 -1.73 -1.62 9.00
CA THR A 54 -2.50 -2.75 8.49
C THR A 54 -1.59 -3.93 8.20
N GLU A 55 -2.17 -5.13 8.21
CA GLU A 55 -1.52 -6.36 7.73
C GLU A 55 -1.69 -6.57 6.22
N SER A 56 -2.40 -5.67 5.55
CA SER A 56 -2.50 -5.67 4.10
C SER A 56 -1.22 -5.17 3.41
N ILE A 57 -0.93 -5.75 2.25
CA ILE A 57 -0.03 -5.16 1.23
C ILE A 57 -0.88 -4.54 0.13
N HIS A 58 -0.36 -3.53 -0.56
CA HIS A 58 -0.89 -3.03 -1.82
C HIS A 58 -0.17 -3.73 -2.98
N VAL A 59 -0.93 -4.15 -3.98
CA VAL A 59 -0.41 -4.63 -5.28
C VAL A 59 -1.18 -3.96 -6.42
N ASP A 60 -0.49 -3.62 -7.51
CA ASP A 60 -1.12 -3.10 -8.72
C ASP A 60 -0.45 -3.61 -10.00
N VAL A 61 -1.07 -3.33 -11.16
CA VAL A 61 -0.56 -3.70 -12.49
C VAL A 61 0.01 -2.50 -13.27
N GLY A 62 0.31 -1.39 -12.57
CA GLY A 62 0.93 -0.21 -13.16
C GLY A 62 2.45 -0.34 -13.27
N PRO A 63 3.18 0.79 -13.38
CA PRO A 63 4.63 0.78 -13.38
C PRO A 63 5.21 0.17 -12.11
N GLU A 64 6.32 -0.56 -12.27
CA GLU A 64 7.10 -1.12 -11.16
C GLU A 64 7.55 -0.05 -10.17
N ARG A 65 7.06 -0.15 -8.93
CA ARG A 65 7.37 0.78 -7.84
C ARG A 65 7.36 0.04 -6.51
N ASP A 66 8.17 0.48 -5.56
CA ASP A 66 8.20 -0.09 -4.21
C ASP A 66 8.14 1.03 -3.17
N TRP A 67 7.28 0.88 -2.17
CA TRP A 67 7.25 1.80 -1.04
C TRP A 67 6.86 1.10 0.27
N ASN A 68 7.31 1.68 1.38
CA ASN A 68 6.91 1.26 2.71
C ASN A 68 6.43 2.50 3.48
N TRP A 69 5.13 2.59 3.75
CA TRP A 69 4.56 3.67 4.55
C TRP A 69 4.81 3.40 6.03
N ARG A 70 5.91 3.99 6.51
CA ARG A 70 6.31 3.96 7.91
C ARG A 70 5.27 4.68 8.76
N CYS A 71 5.16 4.26 10.02
CA CYS A 71 4.40 4.98 11.02
C CYS A 71 5.01 6.38 11.13
N ARG A 72 4.23 7.43 10.84
CA ARG A 72 4.67 8.78 11.21
C ARG A 72 4.58 8.86 12.73
N ARG A 73 5.70 9.09 13.42
CA ARG A 73 5.63 9.58 14.80
C ARG A 73 4.84 10.89 14.75
N ARG A 74 3.79 11.04 15.56
CA ARG A 74 3.26 12.38 15.85
C ARG A 74 4.47 13.20 16.31
N GLY A 75 4.80 14.26 15.59
CA GLY A 75 5.86 15.17 16.01
C GLY A 75 5.55 15.59 17.44
N GLY A 76 6.46 15.31 18.36
CA GLY A 76 6.47 16.00 19.63
C GLY A 76 6.74 17.45 19.32
N GLY A 77 5.72 18.29 19.44
CA GLY A 77 5.94 19.71 19.67
C GLY A 77 6.61 19.81 21.04
N GLY A 78 7.92 19.92 21.03
CA GLY A 78 8.76 20.28 22.16
C GLY A 78 9.72 21.34 21.66
N ASP A 79 9.43 22.57 22.05
CA ASP A 79 10.26 23.76 22.20
C ASP A 79 11.56 23.87 21.38
N GLY A 80 11.61 24.92 20.56
CA GLY A 80 12.78 25.52 19.94
C GLY A 80 12.44 26.92 19.45
#